data_AF-A0A0F2N4Z7-F1
#
_entry.id   AF-A0A0F2N4Z7-F1
#
_cell.length_a   1.000
_cell.length_b   1.000
_cell.length_c   1.000
_cell.angle_alpha   90.00
_cell.angle_beta   90.00
_cell.angle_gamma   90.00
#
_symmetry.space_group_name_H-M   'P 1'
#
loop_
_entity.id
_entity.type
_entity.pdbx_description
1 polymer ?
#
loop_
_entity_poly.entity_id
_entity_poly.type
_entity_poly.pdbx_seq_one_letter_code
_entity_poly.pdbx_strand_id
1 'polypeptide(L)'
;IYKGLWEIEESFKIIKSEFKARPVYVKKDEHVEAHFLICFVALVIMRVLEQMLGEKHTVKQIRYSLISYSCSYLEQNYYLFDYRDDVIKSFESTFDFDLSKKIMSQSEIKKILQYKNKRKYTTTL
;
A
#
# COMPACT_ATOMS: atom_id res chain seq x y z
N ILE A 1 -17.54 5.74 -22.52
CA ILE A 1 -16.37 6.48 -23.08
C ILE A 1 -15.75 7.45 -22.06
N TYR A 2 -16.55 8.16 -21.24
CA TYR A 2 -16.03 9.08 -20.20
C TYR A 2 -15.41 8.43 -18.95
N LYS A 3 -15.74 7.17 -18.64
CA LYS A 3 -15.28 6.49 -17.42
C LYS A 3 -13.75 6.30 -17.40
N GLY A 4 -13.16 5.86 -18.51
CA GLY A 4 -11.70 5.66 -18.60
C GLY A 4 -10.89 6.95 -18.53
N LEU A 5 -11.43 8.07 -19.03
CA LEU A 5 -10.75 9.36 -18.95
C LEU A 5 -10.70 9.87 -17.50
N TRP A 6 -11.79 9.66 -16.75
CA TRP A 6 -11.85 10.02 -15.33
C TRP A 6 -10.90 9.18 -14.47
N GLU A 7 -10.79 7.88 -14.72
CA GLU A 7 -9.84 6.98 -14.03
C GLU A 7 -8.37 7.41 -14.27
N ILE A 8 -8.07 7.86 -15.48
CA ILE A 8 -6.76 8.42 -15.85
C ILE A 8 -6.51 9.74 -15.11
N GLU A 9 -7.47 10.66 -15.09
CA GLU A 9 -7.36 11.94 -14.36
C GLU A 9 -7.18 11.75 -12.85
N GLU A 10 -7.92 10.83 -12.24
CA GLU A 10 -7.81 10.48 -10.83
C GLU A 10 -6.41 9.93 -10.52
N SER A 11 -5.90 9.04 -11.36
CA SER A 11 -4.55 8.48 -11.26
C SER A 11 -3.47 9.57 -11.36
N PHE A 12 -3.61 10.52 -12.29
CA PHE A 12 -2.71 11.67 -12.37
C PHE A 12 -2.81 12.60 -11.16
N LYS A 13 -4.00 12.76 -10.58
CA LYS A 13 -4.20 13.54 -9.36
C LYS A 13 -3.48 12.89 -8.18
N ILE A 14 -3.62 11.58 -8.00
CA ILE A 14 -2.93 10.80 -6.96
C ILE A 14 -1.42 10.86 -7.14
N ILE A 15 -0.90 10.65 -8.35
CA ILE A 15 0.54 10.79 -8.67
C ILE A 15 1.06 12.16 -8.23
N LYS A 16 0.34 13.23 -8.58
CA LYS A 16 0.77 14.61 -8.30
C LYS A 16 0.69 14.95 -6.82
N SER A 17 -0.36 14.55 -6.10
CA SER A 17 -0.57 14.94 -4.69
C SER A 17 0.09 13.99 -3.69
N GLU A 18 0.00 12.69 -3.93
CA GLU A 18 0.35 11.66 -2.94
C GLU A 18 1.77 11.15 -3.09
N PHE A 19 2.23 11.01 -4.34
CA PHE A 19 3.60 10.59 -4.65
C PHE A 19 4.55 11.77 -4.90
N LYS A 20 4.06 13.02 -4.75
CA LYS A 20 4.83 14.25 -4.99
C LYS A 20 5.57 14.21 -6.33
N ALA A 21 4.93 13.68 -7.37
CA ALA A 21 5.53 13.50 -8.69
C ALA A 21 5.92 14.80 -9.40
N ARG A 22 5.55 15.97 -8.86
CA ARG A 22 6.02 17.26 -9.34
C ARG A 22 7.51 17.39 -9.01
N PRO A 23 8.41 17.32 -10.01
CA PRO A 23 9.83 17.41 -9.76
C PRO A 23 10.16 18.89 -9.53
N VAL A 24 10.19 19.33 -8.28
CA VAL A 24 10.45 20.76 -7.96
C VAL A 24 11.95 21.07 -7.95
N TYR A 25 12.82 20.07 -7.76
CA TYR A 25 14.24 20.27 -7.50
C TYR A 25 15.21 19.44 -8.34
N VAL A 26 14.72 18.61 -9.27
CA VAL A 26 15.58 17.82 -10.18
C VAL A 26 15.74 18.55 -11.51
N LYS A 27 17.00 18.76 -11.92
CA LYS A 27 17.38 19.58 -13.08
C LYS A 27 17.87 18.78 -14.29
N LYS A 28 18.25 17.50 -14.09
CA LYS A 28 18.72 16.61 -15.16
C LYS A 28 17.56 15.76 -15.65
N ASP A 29 17.43 15.60 -16.95
CA ASP A 29 16.36 14.83 -17.59
C ASP A 29 16.32 13.38 -17.07
N GLU A 30 17.49 12.75 -16.90
CA GLU A 30 17.61 11.40 -16.33
C GLU A 30 16.96 11.27 -14.93
N HIS A 31 17.08 12.30 -14.08
CA HIS A 31 16.46 12.30 -12.75
C HIS A 31 14.95 12.51 -12.81
N VAL A 32 14.47 13.27 -13.79
CA VAL A 32 13.02 13.47 -14.03
C VAL A 32 12.40 12.16 -14.50
N GLU A 33 13.03 11.48 -15.45
CA GLU A 33 12.59 10.17 -15.96
C GLU A 33 12.58 9.11 -14.86
N ALA A 34 13.64 9.02 -14.05
CA ALA A 34 13.71 8.07 -12.94
C ALA A 34 12.62 8.34 -11.88
N HIS A 35 12.40 9.61 -11.51
CA HIS A 35 11.35 9.97 -10.55
C HIS A 35 9.95 9.65 -11.07
N PHE A 36 9.69 9.96 -12.35
CA PHE A 36 8.43 9.63 -13.00
C PHE A 36 8.18 8.13 -13.03
N LEU A 37 9.20 7.34 -13.41
CA LEU A 37 9.11 5.89 -13.45
C LEU A 37 8.78 5.31 -12.06
N ILE A 38 9.47 5.76 -11.01
CA ILE A 38 9.21 5.30 -9.64
C ILE A 38 7.77 5.64 -9.22
N CYS A 39 7.31 6.86 -9.49
CA CYS A 39 5.94 7.29 -9.18
C CYS A 39 4.90 6.47 -9.96
N PHE A 40 5.18 6.16 -11.22
CA PHE A 40 4.31 5.35 -12.06
C PHE A 40 4.21 3.91 -11.54
N VAL A 41 5.35 3.27 -11.24
CA VAL A 41 5.37 1.92 -10.68
C VAL A 41 4.65 1.88 -9.33
N ALA A 42 4.86 2.86 -8.47
CA ALA A 42 4.15 2.96 -7.19
C ALA A 42 2.63 3.09 -7.36
N LEU A 43 2.17 3.89 -8.35
CA LEU A 43 0.74 3.98 -8.68
C LEU A 43 0.21 2.62 -9.15
N VAL A 44 0.92 1.93 -10.05
CA VAL A 44 0.50 0.62 -10.57
C VAL A 44 0.33 -0.37 -9.42
N ILE A 45 1.29 -0.43 -8.49
CA ILE A 45 1.20 -1.27 -7.29
C ILE A 45 -0.04 -0.91 -6.46
N MET A 46 -0.30 0.38 -6.24
CA MET A 46 -1.48 0.81 -5.49
C MET A 46 -2.80 0.47 -6.18
N ARG A 47 -2.88 0.56 -7.51
CA ARG A 47 -4.08 0.20 -8.27
C ARG A 47 -4.33 -1.30 -8.28
N VAL A 48 -3.28 -2.11 -8.40
CA VAL A 48 -3.39 -3.56 -8.23
C VAL A 48 -3.89 -3.88 -6.81
N LEU A 49 -3.36 -3.22 -5.78
CA LEU A 49 -3.80 -3.43 -4.41
C LEU A 49 -5.27 -3.03 -4.19
N GLU A 50 -5.71 -1.91 -4.77
CA GLU A 50 -7.12 -1.47 -4.75
C GLU A 50 -8.06 -2.51 -5.38
N GLN A 51 -7.66 -3.08 -6.53
CA GLN A 51 -8.42 -4.15 -7.19
C GLN A 51 -8.45 -5.43 -6.34
N MET A 52 -7.33 -5.82 -5.72
CA MET A 52 -7.27 -6.99 -4.84
C MET A 52 -8.16 -6.83 -3.60
N LEU A 53 -8.30 -5.61 -3.07
CA LEU A 53 -9.21 -5.28 -1.96
C LEU A 53 -10.68 -5.15 -2.38
N GLY A 54 -10.99 -5.43 -3.65
CA GLY A 54 -12.34 -5.41 -4.21
C GLY A 54 -12.92 -4.00 -4.38
N GLU A 55 -12.06 -3.00 -4.62
CA GLU A 55 -12.45 -1.60 -4.89
C GLU A 55 -13.31 -0.96 -3.79
N LYS A 56 -13.27 -1.51 -2.55
CA LYS A 56 -14.01 -1.02 -1.39
C LYS A 56 -13.44 0.28 -0.81
N HIS A 57 -12.16 0.54 -1.08
CA HIS A 57 -11.38 1.65 -0.52
C HIS A 57 -10.65 2.37 -1.65
N THR A 58 -10.65 3.69 -1.60
CA THR A 58 -9.87 4.49 -2.56
C THR A 58 -8.37 4.31 -2.33
N VAL A 59 -7.56 4.47 -3.38
CA VAL A 59 -6.08 4.52 -3.27
C VAL A 59 -5.59 5.46 -2.15
N LYS A 60 -6.28 6.58 -1.93
CA LYS A 60 -5.93 7.53 -0.85
C LYS A 60 -6.11 6.92 0.53
N GLN A 61 -7.25 6.26 0.77
CA GLN A 61 -7.53 5.57 2.02
C GLN A 61 -6.54 4.41 2.24
N ILE A 62 -6.28 3.62 1.20
CA ILE A 62 -5.32 2.51 1.27
C ILE A 62 -3.94 3.03 1.67
N ARG A 63 -3.46 4.07 0.97
CA ARG A 63 -2.13 4.64 1.26
C ARG A 63 -2.05 5.20 2.67
N TYR A 64 -3.06 5.98 3.09
CA TYR A 64 -3.10 6.56 4.42
C TYR A 64 -3.08 5.47 5.49
N SER A 65 -3.96 4.48 5.36
CA SER A 65 -4.06 3.37 6.31
C SER A 65 -2.77 2.58 6.44
N LEU A 66 -2.12 2.23 5.31
CA LEU A 66 -0.86 1.49 5.32
C LEU A 66 0.29 2.29 5.95
N ILE A 67 0.34 3.61 5.73
CA ILE A 67 1.35 4.48 6.37
C ILE A 67 1.05 4.62 7.88
N SER A 68 -0.22 4.76 8.24
CA SER A 68 -0.66 4.90 9.63
C SER A 68 -0.54 3.61 10.42
N TYR A 69 -0.62 2.45 9.77
CA TYR A 69 -0.30 1.14 10.34
C TYR A 69 1.23 0.99 10.53
N SER A 70 1.74 1.81 11.45
CA SER A 70 3.11 1.78 11.94
C SER A 70 3.14 1.17 13.33
N CYS A 71 4.35 0.88 13.84
CA CYS A 71 4.51 0.42 15.21
C CYS A 71 5.53 1.28 15.96
N SER A 72 5.28 1.47 17.25
CA SER A 72 6.20 2.11 18.18
C SER A 72 6.94 1.06 19.01
N TYR A 73 8.20 1.32 19.33
CA TYR A 73 8.95 0.48 20.25
C TYR A 73 8.41 0.65 21.67
N LEU A 74 8.16 -0.46 22.36
CA LEU A 74 7.73 -0.46 23.76
C LEU A 74 8.95 -0.75 24.65
N GLU A 75 9.19 -2.02 25.01
CA GLU A 75 10.34 -2.47 25.79
C GLU A 75 10.66 -3.93 25.43
N GLN A 76 11.90 -4.39 25.68
CA GLN A 76 12.28 -5.81 25.64
C GLN A 76 11.88 -6.59 24.36
N ASN A 77 12.06 -5.98 23.18
CA ASN A 77 11.70 -6.52 21.85
C ASN A 77 10.19 -6.55 21.51
N TYR A 78 9.36 -5.85 22.29
CA TYR A 78 7.94 -5.67 21.98
C TYR A 78 7.69 -4.36 21.24
N TYR A 79 6.76 -4.40 20.31
CA TYR A 79 6.30 -3.28 19.50
C TYR A 79 4.78 -3.14 19.63
N LEU A 80 4.31 -1.90 19.71
CA LEU A 80 2.90 -1.53 19.81
C LEU A 80 2.37 -1.05 18.46
N PHE A 81 1.31 -1.70 17.97
CA PHE A 81 0.48 -1.32 16.85
C PHE A 81 -0.82 -0.68 17.39
N ASP A 82 -0.93 0.64 17.28
CA ASP A 82 -2.02 1.44 17.83
C ASP A 82 -3.06 1.88 16.79
N TYR A 83 -2.75 1.72 15.49
CA TYR A 83 -3.64 2.06 14.39
C TYR A 83 -4.38 0.85 13.82
N ARG A 84 -5.69 1.00 13.59
CA ARG A 84 -6.51 0.01 12.89
C ARG A 84 -7.75 0.69 12.29
N ASP A 85 -8.02 0.40 11.03
CA ASP A 85 -9.19 0.90 10.30
C ASP A 85 -9.82 -0.20 9.42
N ASP A 86 -10.80 0.17 8.61
CA ASP A 86 -11.51 -0.78 7.73
C ASP A 86 -10.66 -1.24 6.54
N VAL A 87 -9.65 -0.48 6.13
CA VAL A 87 -8.67 -0.90 5.13
C VAL A 87 -7.83 -2.05 5.71
N ILE A 88 -7.28 -1.93 6.93
CA ILE A 88 -6.50 -3.00 7.56
C ILE A 88 -7.35 -4.26 7.74
N LYS A 89 -8.62 -4.14 8.14
CA LYS A 89 -9.54 -5.30 8.20
C LYS A 89 -9.77 -5.95 6.83
N SER A 90 -9.89 -5.13 5.79
CA SER A 90 -10.04 -5.63 4.41
C SER A 90 -8.76 -6.32 3.94
N PHE A 91 -7.60 -5.82 4.35
CA PHE A 91 -6.30 -6.41 4.07
C PHE A 91 -6.13 -7.77 4.75
N GLU A 92 -6.45 -7.87 6.04
CA GLU A 92 -6.40 -9.15 6.79
C GLU A 92 -7.25 -10.23 6.13
N SER A 93 -8.50 -9.90 5.77
CA SER A 93 -9.42 -10.84 5.14
C SER A 93 -9.00 -11.24 3.72
N THR A 94 -8.41 -10.33 2.96
CA THR A 94 -7.97 -10.59 1.57
C THR A 94 -6.69 -11.42 1.53
N PHE A 95 -5.74 -11.17 2.43
CA PHE A 95 -4.39 -11.73 2.38
C PHE A 95 -4.12 -12.82 3.42
N ASP A 96 -5.11 -13.19 4.25
CA ASP A 96 -4.97 -14.21 5.31
C ASP A 96 -3.83 -13.85 6.30
N PHE A 97 -3.76 -12.55 6.66
CA PHE A 97 -2.86 -12.02 7.68
C PHE A 97 -3.62 -11.70 8.96
N ASP A 98 -3.00 -11.97 10.11
CA ASP A 98 -3.50 -11.51 11.41
C ASP A 98 -2.69 -10.28 11.84
N LEU A 99 -3.32 -9.11 11.69
CA LEU A 99 -2.78 -7.80 12.06
C LEU A 99 -3.52 -7.22 13.29
N SER A 100 -4.28 -8.07 14.00
CA SER A 100 -5.15 -7.66 15.12
C SER A 100 -4.40 -7.45 16.43
N LYS A 101 -3.21 -8.07 16.57
CA LYS A 101 -2.42 -7.98 17.79
C LYS A 101 -1.86 -6.57 17.95
N LYS A 102 -2.27 -5.90 19.02
CA LYS A 102 -1.73 -4.60 19.41
C LYS A 102 -0.28 -4.66 19.85
N ILE A 103 0.14 -5.74 20.52
CA ILE A 103 1.52 -5.90 20.98
C ILE A 103 2.08 -7.15 20.33
N MET A 104 3.23 -7.02 19.66
CA MET A 104 3.94 -8.14 19.04
C MET A 104 5.42 -8.10 19.39
N SER A 105 6.02 -9.26 19.59
CA SER A 105 7.46 -9.40 19.66
C SER A 105 8.11 -9.26 18.27
N GLN A 106 9.39 -8.91 18.23
CA GLN A 106 10.15 -8.89 16.97
C GLN A 106 10.11 -10.24 16.23
N SER A 107 10.02 -11.35 16.97
CA SER A 107 9.94 -12.70 16.38
C SER A 107 8.60 -12.94 15.66
N GLU A 108 7.50 -12.42 16.20
CA GLU A 108 6.17 -12.50 15.58
C GLU A 108 6.08 -11.62 14.35
N ILE A 109 6.59 -10.39 14.42
CA ILE A 109 6.65 -9.47 13.27
C ILE A 109 7.44 -10.12 12.13
N LYS A 110 8.59 -10.71 12.43
CA LYS A 110 9.38 -11.46 11.44
C LYS A 110 8.63 -12.64 10.83
N LYS A 111 7.75 -13.32 11.58
CA LYS A 111 6.92 -14.42 11.05
C LYS A 111 5.82 -13.93 10.11
N ILE A 112 5.29 -12.73 10.34
CA ILE A 112 4.30 -12.10 9.47
C ILE A 112 4.96 -11.64 8.16
N LEU A 113 6.15 -11.03 8.24
CA LEU A 113 6.90 -10.54 7.10
C LEU A 113 7.58 -11.65 6.28
N GLN A 114 7.66 -12.88 6.81
CA GLN A 114 8.19 -14.01 6.07
C GLN A 114 7.29 -14.30 4.86
N TYR A 115 7.87 -14.15 3.66
CA TYR A 115 7.21 -14.48 2.42
C TYR A 115 6.79 -15.96 2.42
N LYS A 116 5.49 -16.21 2.57
CA LYS A 116 4.91 -17.53 2.39
C LYS A 116 4.62 -17.70 0.90
N ASN A 117 5.38 -18.58 0.24
CA ASN A 117 5.15 -18.95 -1.16
C ASN A 117 3.89 -19.84 -1.28
N LYS A 118 2.72 -19.28 -0.95
CA LYS A 118 1.43 -19.94 -1.17
C LYS A 118 1.01 -19.63 -2.61
N ARG A 119 1.47 -20.44 -3.57
CA ARG A 119 0.86 -20.48 -4.91
C ARG A 119 -0.61 -20.91 -4.74
N LYS A 120 -1.53 -19.96 -4.81
CA LYS A 120 -2.95 -20.23 -5.06
C LYS A 120 -3.40 -19.43 -6.28
N TYR A 121 -2.95 -19.85 -7.45
CA TYR A 121 -3.70 -19.62 -8.67
C TYR A 121 -4.83 -20.65 -8.67
N THR A 122 -5.93 -20.35 -8.00
CA THR A 122 -7.19 -21.05 -8.27
C THR A 122 -7.86 -20.26 -9.38
N THR A 123 -7.52 -20.63 -10.61
CA THR A 123 -8.34 -20.40 -11.79
C THR A 123 -9.66 -21.12 -11.54
N THR A 124 -10.74 -20.38 -11.29
CA THR A 124 -12.09 -20.91 -11.45
C THR A 124 -12.59 -20.38 -12.79
N LEU A 125 -12.84 -21.32 -13.70
CA LEU A 125 -13.51 -21.16 -14.99
C LEU A 125 -14.91 -20.55 -14.82
#